data_AF-A0A7R7WC77-F1
#
_entry.id   AF-A0A7R7WC77-F1
#
_cell.length_a   1.000
_cell.length_b   1.000
_cell.length_c   1.000
_cell.angle_alpha   90.00
_cell.angle_beta   90.00
_cell.angle_gamma   90.00
#
_symmetry.space_group_name_H-M   'P 1'
#
loop_
_entity.id
_entity.type
_entity.pdbx_description
1 polymer ?
#
loop_
_entity_poly.entity_id
_entity_poly.type
_entity_poly.pdbx_seq_one_letter_code
_entity_poly.pdbx_strand_id
1 'polypeptide(L)'
;MDFDAQISYRDGLILGLIHLFGISYFVCFVVSFFLYHFPKSPSAIPRAQVVMFYSIGVLLWELSNLICQSLWIFDGDKTAPWGNFQMAGTMALIYTTAVPSIAATYRQQTYLRSVYLSGLTSLAIGKISAILAQTSDASMARSSFHWDCLWLGFWALVPSFHALQTQKSPPSLTVSLVRTTTWNLLAAAGCAAQVPERLGVVGHWHPSLYAMHLVLVWSSISYAQRVWDMVL
;
A
#
# COMPACT_ATOMS: atom_id res chain seq x y z
N MET A 1 -4.06 -22.35 27.94
CA MET A 1 -3.63 -21.70 26.70
C MET A 1 -2.40 -20.89 27.06
N ASP A 2 -1.30 -21.05 26.32
CA ASP A 2 -0.02 -20.40 26.61
C ASP A 2 -0.17 -18.87 26.52
N PHE A 3 0.51 -18.11 27.38
CA PHE A 3 0.36 -16.65 27.46
C PHE A 3 0.77 -15.97 26.15
N ASP A 4 1.82 -16.51 25.51
CA ASP A 4 2.31 -16.06 24.21
C ASP A 4 1.31 -16.37 23.07
N ALA A 5 0.58 -17.50 23.16
CA ALA A 5 -0.46 -17.84 22.20
C ALA A 5 -1.68 -16.91 22.31
N GLN A 6 -2.00 -16.42 23.51
CA GLN A 6 -3.09 -15.45 23.71
C GLN A 6 -2.74 -14.05 23.19
N ILE A 7 -1.48 -13.62 23.34
CA ILE A 7 -0.97 -12.36 22.78
C ILE A 7 -0.97 -12.44 21.25
N SER A 8 -0.45 -13.53 20.68
CA SER A 8 -0.45 -13.76 19.24
C SER A 8 -1.86 -13.76 18.64
N TYR A 9 -2.80 -14.48 19.25
CA TYR A 9 -4.19 -14.48 18.79
C TYR A 9 -4.82 -13.08 18.77
N ARG A 10 -4.61 -12.30 19.83
CA ARG A 10 -5.18 -10.94 19.95
C ARG A 10 -4.61 -10.00 18.89
N ASP A 11 -3.31 -10.03 18.67
CA ASP A 11 -2.65 -9.14 17.71
C ASP A 11 -3.08 -9.46 16.28
N GLY A 12 -3.15 -10.75 15.95
CA GLY A 12 -3.68 -11.22 14.68
C GLY A 12 -5.14 -10.82 14.47
N LEU A 13 -5.97 -10.88 15.52
CA LEU A 13 -7.37 -10.49 15.45
C LEU A 13 -7.54 -8.99 15.18
N ILE A 14 -6.81 -8.13 15.90
CA ILE A 14 -6.88 -6.66 15.71
C ILE A 14 -6.45 -6.29 14.29
N LEU A 15 -5.33 -6.83 13.82
CA LEU A 15 -4.85 -6.60 12.46
C LEU A 15 -5.82 -7.15 11.42
N GLY A 16 -6.37 -8.35 11.64
CA GLY A 16 -7.39 -8.95 10.79
C GLY A 16 -8.63 -8.07 10.65
N LEU A 17 -9.11 -7.46 11.74
CA LEU A 17 -10.24 -6.53 11.71
C LEU A 17 -9.92 -5.24 10.92
N ILE A 18 -8.72 -4.68 11.09
CA ILE A 18 -8.27 -3.50 10.33
C ILE A 18 -8.29 -3.79 8.82
N HIS A 19 -7.75 -4.94 8.40
CA HIS A 19 -7.72 -5.32 6.99
C HIS A 19 -9.10 -5.69 6.45
N LEU A 20 -9.95 -6.33 7.25
CA LEU A 20 -11.33 -6.62 6.86
C LEU A 20 -12.13 -5.33 6.62
N PHE A 21 -11.90 -4.30 7.43
CA PHE A 21 -12.48 -2.97 7.23
C PHE A 21 -11.99 -2.35 5.90
N GLY A 22 -10.68 -2.38 5.64
CA GLY A 22 -10.10 -1.91 4.38
C GLY A 22 -10.68 -2.62 3.15
N ILE A 23 -10.76 -3.96 3.18
CA ILE A 23 -11.37 -4.77 2.11
C ILE A 23 -12.82 -4.37 1.89
N SER A 24 -13.61 -4.29 2.97
CA SER A 24 -15.03 -3.95 2.88
C SER A 24 -15.23 -2.60 2.21
N TYR A 25 -14.44 -1.59 2.60
CA TYR A 25 -14.46 -0.28 1.95
C TYR A 25 -14.10 -0.38 0.46
N PHE A 26 -12.99 -1.02 0.10
CA PHE A 26 -12.53 -1.05 -1.29
C PHE A 26 -13.42 -1.89 -2.21
N VAL A 27 -14.05 -2.95 -1.69
CA VAL A 27 -15.08 -3.69 -2.43
C VAL A 27 -16.28 -2.78 -2.72
N CYS A 28 -16.80 -2.08 -1.71
CA CYS A 28 -17.88 -1.12 -1.91
C CYS A 28 -17.50 0.01 -2.87
N PHE A 29 -16.26 0.52 -2.76
CA PHE A 29 -15.71 1.54 -3.66
C PHE A 29 -15.69 1.05 -5.11
N VAL A 30 -15.13 -0.14 -5.37
CA VAL A 30 -15.06 -0.73 -6.71
C VAL A 30 -16.45 -1.01 -7.28
N VAL A 31 -17.35 -1.59 -6.49
CA VAL A 31 -18.75 -1.82 -6.91
C VAL A 31 -19.43 -0.50 -7.25
N SER A 32 -19.29 0.51 -6.41
CA SER A 32 -19.83 1.85 -6.69
C SER A 32 -19.22 2.45 -7.96
N PHE A 33 -17.92 2.24 -8.19
CA PHE A 33 -17.23 2.72 -9.39
C PHE A 33 -17.85 2.13 -10.66
N PHE A 34 -18.05 0.81 -10.67
CA PHE A 34 -18.68 0.11 -11.80
C PHE A 34 -20.14 0.51 -12.00
N LEU A 35 -20.91 0.72 -10.92
CA LEU A 35 -22.33 1.08 -11.03
C LEU A 35 -22.54 2.50 -11.54
N TYR A 36 -21.73 3.47 -11.10
CA TYR A 36 -21.99 4.88 -11.33
C TYR A 36 -21.04 5.56 -12.34
N HIS A 37 -19.81 5.05 -12.49
CA HIS A 37 -18.74 5.70 -13.25
C HIS A 37 -18.10 4.79 -14.30
N PHE A 38 -18.82 3.75 -14.73
CA PHE A 38 -18.39 2.92 -15.85
C PHE A 38 -18.06 3.80 -17.07
N PRO A 39 -16.93 3.59 -17.76
CA PRO A 39 -16.54 4.42 -18.89
C PRO A 39 -17.58 4.35 -20.01
N LYS A 40 -18.23 5.49 -20.29
CA LYS A 40 -19.24 5.62 -21.37
C LYS A 40 -18.66 6.05 -22.71
N SER A 41 -17.36 6.36 -22.77
CA SER A 41 -16.65 6.77 -23.98
C SER A 41 -15.24 6.18 -24.02
N PRO A 42 -14.66 5.99 -25.22
CA PRO A 42 -13.29 5.49 -25.35
C PRO A 42 -12.24 6.35 -24.63
N SER A 43 -12.45 7.66 -24.57
CA SER A 43 -11.54 8.60 -23.90
C SER A 43 -11.58 8.51 -22.36
N ALA A 44 -12.61 7.89 -21.78
CA ALA A 44 -12.72 7.65 -20.35
C ALA A 44 -12.06 6.33 -19.90
N ILE A 45 -11.87 5.37 -20.81
CA ILE A 45 -11.31 4.04 -20.50
C ILE A 45 -9.96 4.12 -19.77
N PRO A 46 -8.96 4.92 -20.22
CA PRO A 46 -7.67 4.96 -19.53
C PRO A 46 -7.77 5.47 -18.09
N ARG A 47 -8.68 6.41 -17.81
CA ARG A 47 -8.89 6.93 -16.45
C ARG A 47 -9.51 5.86 -15.55
N ALA A 48 -10.49 5.12 -16.06
CA ALA A 48 -11.09 4.01 -15.34
C ALA A 48 -10.09 2.87 -15.06
N GLN A 49 -9.22 2.55 -16.02
CA GLN A 49 -8.16 1.56 -15.82
C GLN A 49 -7.21 1.94 -14.69
N VAL A 50 -6.85 3.22 -14.56
CA VAL A 50 -6.00 3.71 -13.47
C VAL A 50 -6.67 3.56 -12.10
N VAL A 51 -7.97 3.88 -11.98
CA VAL A 51 -8.73 3.67 -10.73
C VAL A 51 -8.80 2.19 -10.36
N MET A 52 -9.08 1.34 -11.35
CA MET A 52 -9.13 -0.11 -11.14
C MET A 52 -7.76 -0.67 -10.75
N PHE A 53 -6.70 -0.23 -11.42
CA PHE A 53 -5.34 -0.69 -11.14
C PHE A 53 -4.89 -0.32 -9.72
N TYR A 54 -5.18 0.91 -9.29
CA TYR A 54 -4.99 1.35 -7.91
C TYR A 54 -5.77 0.47 -6.92
N SER A 55 -7.06 0.26 -7.18
CA SER A 55 -7.94 -0.51 -6.29
C SER A 55 -7.51 -1.98 -6.16
N ILE A 56 -7.06 -2.60 -7.26
CA ILE A 56 -6.51 -3.96 -7.26
C ILE A 56 -5.27 -4.04 -6.37
N GLY A 57 -4.38 -3.05 -6.44
CA GLY A 57 -3.19 -3.02 -5.59
C GLY A 57 -3.50 -2.91 -4.10
N VAL A 58 -4.47 -2.07 -3.74
CA VAL A 58 -4.93 -1.97 -2.35
C VAL A 58 -5.56 -3.29 -1.90
N LEU A 59 -6.51 -3.85 -2.66
CA LEU A 59 -7.14 -5.12 -2.33
C LEU A 59 -6.14 -6.27 -2.20
N LEU A 60 -5.13 -6.31 -3.08
CA LEU A 60 -4.07 -7.32 -3.02
C LEU A 60 -3.26 -7.22 -1.72
N TRP A 61 -2.92 -5.99 -1.30
CA TRP A 61 -2.25 -5.76 -0.03
C TRP A 61 -3.13 -6.12 1.17
N GLU A 62 -4.40 -5.70 1.18
CA GLU A 62 -5.31 -6.01 2.27
C GLU A 62 -5.53 -7.52 2.42
N LEU A 63 -5.75 -8.22 1.29
CA LEU A 63 -5.92 -9.67 1.25
C LEU A 63 -4.64 -10.41 1.67
N SER A 64 -3.47 -9.95 1.24
CA SER A 64 -2.21 -10.59 1.62
C SER A 64 -1.96 -10.50 3.12
N ASN A 65 -2.26 -9.34 3.74
CA ASN A 65 -2.20 -9.21 5.19
C ASN A 65 -3.24 -10.08 5.89
N LEU A 66 -4.50 -10.08 5.45
CA LEU A 66 -5.56 -10.86 6.08
C LEU A 66 -5.26 -12.36 6.05
N ILE A 67 -4.75 -12.88 4.91
CA ILE A 67 -4.33 -14.28 4.78
C ILE A 67 -3.19 -14.57 5.75
N CYS A 68 -2.17 -13.71 5.82
CA CYS A 68 -1.05 -13.91 6.74
C CYS A 68 -1.49 -13.92 8.20
N GLN A 69 -2.36 -12.98 8.61
CA GLN A 69 -2.87 -12.94 9.97
C GLN A 69 -3.72 -14.17 10.30
N SER A 70 -4.59 -14.59 9.37
CA SER A 70 -5.43 -15.79 9.56
C SER A 70 -4.56 -17.04 9.72
N LEU A 71 -3.58 -17.22 8.86
CA LEU A 71 -2.67 -18.37 8.93
C LEU A 71 -1.81 -18.35 10.19
N TRP A 72 -1.35 -17.17 10.63
CA TRP A 72 -0.59 -17.07 11.88
C TRP A 72 -1.45 -17.47 13.10
N ILE A 73 -2.74 -17.11 13.10
CA ILE A 73 -3.69 -17.53 14.13
C ILE A 73 -3.92 -19.05 14.14
N PHE A 74 -4.02 -19.69 12.97
CA PHE A 74 -4.36 -21.13 12.87
C PHE A 74 -3.15 -22.07 12.93
N ASP A 75 -2.03 -21.70 12.31
CA ASP A 75 -0.86 -22.56 12.10
C ASP A 75 0.39 -22.12 12.90
N GLY A 76 0.35 -20.97 13.59
CA GLY A 76 1.46 -20.42 14.36
C GLY A 76 2.68 -20.04 13.50
N ASP A 77 3.88 -20.23 14.05
CA ASP A 77 5.16 -19.82 13.43
C ASP A 77 5.60 -20.63 12.20
N LYS A 78 4.82 -21.63 11.77
CA LYS A 78 5.09 -22.42 10.54
C LYS A 78 4.84 -21.65 9.24
N THR A 79 4.52 -20.36 9.33
CA THR A 79 3.96 -19.51 8.25
C THR A 79 5.00 -18.69 7.49
N ALA A 80 6.30 -18.97 7.63
CA ALA A 80 7.41 -18.32 6.93
C ALA A 80 7.20 -18.01 5.42
N PRO A 81 6.62 -18.88 4.58
CA PRO A 81 6.40 -18.58 3.15
C PRO A 81 5.36 -17.49 2.88
N TRP A 82 4.45 -17.21 3.81
CA TRP A 82 3.38 -16.22 3.62
C TRP A 82 3.84 -14.78 3.86
N GLY A 83 4.94 -14.59 4.60
CA GLY A 83 5.59 -13.29 4.75
C GLY A 83 6.01 -12.69 3.40
N ASN A 84 6.44 -13.52 2.44
CA ASN A 84 6.80 -13.05 1.10
C ASN A 84 5.57 -12.50 0.35
N PHE A 85 4.40 -13.09 0.55
CA PHE A 85 3.15 -12.61 -0.06
C PHE A 85 2.72 -11.26 0.53
N GLN A 86 2.84 -11.09 1.85
CA GLN A 86 2.61 -9.80 2.52
C GLN A 86 3.58 -8.72 2.03
N MET A 87 4.86 -9.06 1.89
CA MET A 87 5.92 -8.19 1.38
C MET A 87 5.65 -7.78 -0.08
N ALA A 88 5.30 -8.74 -0.93
CA ALA A 88 4.91 -8.50 -2.32
C ALA A 88 3.66 -7.61 -2.42
N GLY A 89 2.64 -7.85 -1.58
CA GLY A 89 1.44 -7.02 -1.51
C GLY A 89 1.77 -5.57 -1.11
N THR A 90 2.69 -5.37 -0.18
CA THR A 90 3.13 -4.03 0.23
C THR A 90 3.86 -3.29 -0.91
N MET A 91 4.71 -3.99 -1.68
CA MET A 91 5.34 -3.42 -2.88
C MET A 91 4.30 -3.07 -3.95
N ALA A 92 3.31 -3.93 -4.14
CA ALA A 92 2.21 -3.67 -5.06
C ALA A 92 1.39 -2.45 -4.64
N LEU A 93 1.14 -2.25 -3.34
CA LEU A 93 0.48 -1.05 -2.81
C LEU A 93 1.28 0.22 -3.15
N ILE A 94 2.58 0.26 -2.86
CA ILE A 94 3.43 1.43 -3.12
C ILE A 94 3.40 1.78 -4.62
N TYR A 95 3.58 0.78 -5.47
CA TYR A 95 3.56 0.94 -6.92
C TYR A 95 2.21 1.49 -7.41
N THR A 96 1.12 0.81 -7.08
CA THR A 96 -0.22 1.14 -7.59
C THR A 96 -0.74 2.47 -7.04
N THR A 97 -0.31 2.90 -5.85
CA THR A 97 -0.65 4.21 -5.26
C THR A 97 -0.04 5.38 -6.04
N ALA A 98 1.13 5.18 -6.66
CA ALA A 98 1.79 6.22 -7.43
C ALA A 98 1.16 6.44 -8.83
N VAL A 99 0.60 5.37 -9.41
CA VAL A 99 0.08 5.37 -10.80
C VAL A 99 -0.97 6.46 -11.06
N PRO A 100 -2.00 6.67 -10.20
CA PRO A 100 -2.97 7.75 -10.38
C PRO A 100 -2.34 9.15 -10.46
N SER A 101 -1.39 9.45 -9.57
CA SER A 101 -0.69 10.74 -9.58
C SER A 101 0.08 10.94 -10.88
N ILE A 102 0.84 9.93 -11.34
CA ILE A 102 1.61 10.00 -12.59
C ILE A 102 0.66 10.19 -13.78
N ALA A 103 -0.44 9.43 -13.84
CA ALA A 103 -1.41 9.48 -14.91
C ALA A 103 -2.11 10.85 -15.01
N ALA A 104 -2.49 11.44 -13.86
CA ALA A 104 -3.12 12.74 -13.79
C ALA A 104 -2.15 13.88 -14.15
N THR A 105 -0.94 13.84 -13.58
CA THR A 105 0.10 14.87 -13.72
C THR A 105 0.61 15.02 -15.14
N TYR A 106 0.87 13.90 -15.81
CA TYR A 106 1.47 13.88 -17.14
C TYR A 106 0.45 13.57 -18.23
N ARG A 107 -0.82 13.98 -18.02
CA ARG A 107 -1.93 13.70 -18.95
C ARG A 107 -1.64 14.17 -20.38
N GLN A 108 -1.04 15.35 -20.52
CA GLN A 108 -0.70 15.94 -21.82
C GLN A 108 0.71 15.57 -22.32
N GLN A 109 1.57 15.03 -21.45
CA GLN A 109 2.96 14.68 -21.76
C GLN A 109 3.12 13.16 -21.87
N THR A 110 2.54 12.58 -22.93
CA THR A 110 2.45 11.12 -23.12
C THR A 110 3.80 10.40 -23.02
N TYR A 111 4.87 11.00 -23.57
CA TYR A 111 6.21 10.43 -23.51
C TYR A 111 6.72 10.34 -22.06
N LEU A 112 6.68 11.45 -21.31
CA LEU A 112 7.11 11.48 -19.90
C LEU A 112 6.26 10.57 -19.03
N ARG A 113 4.94 10.54 -19.25
CA ARG A 113 4.03 9.60 -18.57
C ARG A 113 4.47 8.15 -18.81
N SER A 114 4.77 7.80 -20.06
CA SER A 114 5.20 6.45 -20.42
C SER A 114 6.53 6.08 -19.77
N VAL A 115 7.50 6.99 -19.74
CA VAL A 115 8.81 6.78 -19.11
C VAL A 115 8.67 6.55 -17.61
N TYR A 116 7.90 7.38 -16.91
CA TYR A 116 7.69 7.21 -15.47
C TYR A 116 6.95 5.93 -15.13
N LEU A 117 5.88 5.61 -15.87
CA LEU A 117 5.13 4.38 -15.64
C LEU A 117 5.96 3.14 -15.95
N SER A 118 6.65 3.09 -17.09
CA SER A 118 7.45 1.91 -17.47
C SER A 118 8.64 1.71 -16.53
N GLY A 119 9.33 2.78 -16.14
CA GLY A 119 10.43 2.74 -15.19
C GLY A 119 9.98 2.23 -13.81
N LEU A 120 8.90 2.80 -13.26
CA LEU A 120 8.35 2.37 -11.98
C LEU A 120 7.82 0.92 -12.04
N THR A 121 7.16 0.54 -13.13
CA THR A 121 6.66 -0.83 -13.34
C THR A 121 7.80 -1.83 -13.35
N SER A 122 8.88 -1.54 -14.09
CA SER A 122 10.04 -2.43 -14.18
C SER A 122 10.71 -2.63 -12.82
N LEU A 123 10.87 -1.55 -12.05
CA LEU A 123 11.40 -1.59 -10.69
C LEU A 123 10.49 -2.41 -9.75
N ALA A 124 9.19 -2.12 -9.75
CA ALA A 124 8.23 -2.80 -8.88
C ALA A 124 8.13 -4.30 -9.19
N ILE A 125 7.97 -4.66 -10.46
CA ILE A 125 7.87 -6.07 -10.88
C ILE A 125 9.18 -6.82 -10.60
N GLY A 126 10.34 -6.18 -10.82
CA GLY A 126 11.63 -6.78 -10.50
C GLY A 126 11.75 -7.12 -9.01
N LYS A 127 11.35 -6.21 -8.12
CA LYS A 127 11.37 -6.42 -6.67
C LYS A 127 10.34 -7.44 -6.21
N ILE A 128 9.10 -7.36 -6.71
CA ILE A 128 8.04 -8.32 -6.38
C ILE A 128 8.43 -9.74 -6.81
N SER A 129 8.94 -9.90 -8.03
CA SER A 129 9.40 -11.20 -8.53
C SER A 129 10.54 -11.75 -7.68
N ALA A 130 11.49 -10.91 -7.29
CA ALA A 130 12.59 -11.30 -6.42
C ALA A 130 12.10 -11.75 -5.02
N ILE A 131 11.12 -11.06 -4.43
CA ILE A 131 10.52 -11.44 -3.15
C ILE A 131 9.79 -12.79 -3.26
N LEU A 132 9.00 -12.99 -4.31
CA LEU A 132 8.21 -14.22 -4.49
C LEU A 132 9.09 -15.43 -4.83
N ALA A 133 10.26 -15.23 -5.42
CA ALA A 133 11.21 -16.30 -5.76
C ALA A 133 12.06 -16.78 -4.56
N GLN A 134 12.02 -16.11 -3.41
CA GLN A 134 12.80 -16.50 -2.23
C GLN A 134 12.20 -17.73 -1.55
N THR A 135 13.00 -18.78 -1.38
CA THR A 135 12.49 -20.08 -0.91
C THR A 135 12.93 -20.51 0.49
N SER A 136 13.90 -19.87 1.17
CA SER A 136 14.20 -20.28 2.57
C SER A 136 15.16 -19.41 3.42
N ASP A 137 15.98 -18.52 2.87
CA ASP A 137 16.84 -17.65 3.72
C ASP A 137 16.09 -16.40 4.22
N ALA A 138 15.12 -16.64 5.11
CA ALA A 138 14.15 -15.65 5.58
C ALA A 138 14.76 -14.50 6.42
N SER A 139 15.94 -14.67 7.01
CA SER A 139 16.52 -13.68 7.94
C SER A 139 17.21 -12.51 7.22
N MET A 140 18.00 -12.77 6.17
CA MET A 140 18.66 -11.70 5.39
C MET A 140 17.67 -10.93 4.51
N ALA A 141 16.70 -11.60 3.88
CA ALA A 141 15.70 -10.94 3.04
C ALA A 141 14.73 -10.03 3.82
N ARG A 142 14.35 -10.42 5.04
CA ARG A 142 13.53 -9.58 5.92
C ARG A 142 14.29 -8.31 6.38
N SER A 143 15.62 -8.39 6.44
CA SER A 143 16.48 -7.25 6.78
C SER A 143 16.64 -6.23 5.64
N SER A 144 16.46 -6.59 4.37
CA SER A 144 16.55 -5.62 3.26
C SER A 144 15.20 -5.04 2.83
N PHE A 145 14.10 -5.69 3.20
CA PHE A 145 12.75 -5.33 2.72
C PHE A 145 12.35 -3.88 3.00
N HIS A 146 12.70 -3.35 4.18
CA HIS A 146 12.40 -1.96 4.52
C HIS A 146 13.15 -0.98 3.61
N TRP A 147 14.41 -1.28 3.28
CA TRP A 147 15.19 -0.50 2.32
C TRP A 147 14.61 -0.61 0.91
N ASP A 148 14.15 -1.80 0.51
CA ASP A 148 13.47 -1.98 -0.78
C ASP A 148 12.17 -1.15 -0.86
N CYS A 149 11.39 -1.09 0.23
CA CYS A 149 10.18 -0.27 0.31
C CYS A 149 10.50 1.21 0.23
N LEU A 150 11.51 1.67 0.98
CA LEU A 150 11.97 3.06 0.95
C LEU A 150 12.48 3.44 -0.43
N TRP A 151 13.25 2.56 -1.06
CA TRP A 151 13.77 2.76 -2.42
C TRP A 151 12.65 2.86 -3.45
N LEU A 152 11.71 1.91 -3.44
CA LEU A 152 10.57 1.95 -4.35
C LEU A 152 9.69 3.18 -4.08
N GLY A 153 9.43 3.51 -2.81
CA GLY A 153 8.69 4.70 -2.41
C GLY A 153 9.35 6.00 -2.86
N PHE A 154 10.68 6.08 -2.78
CA PHE A 154 11.44 7.21 -3.31
C PHE A 154 11.24 7.37 -4.82
N TRP A 155 11.40 6.29 -5.60
CA TRP A 155 11.17 6.32 -7.05
C TRP A 155 9.72 6.61 -7.42
N ALA A 156 8.76 6.12 -6.64
CA ALA A 156 7.34 6.43 -6.79
C ALA A 156 7.02 7.92 -6.60
N LEU A 157 7.82 8.64 -5.80
CA LEU A 157 7.66 10.08 -5.55
C LEU A 157 8.37 10.99 -6.57
N VAL A 158 9.40 10.50 -7.27
CA VAL A 158 10.16 11.28 -8.27
C VAL A 158 9.26 12.04 -9.25
N PRO A 159 8.23 11.42 -9.87
CA PRO A 159 7.34 12.13 -10.81
C PRO A 159 6.55 13.24 -10.10
N SER A 160 6.17 13.03 -8.84
CA SER A 160 5.42 14.03 -8.07
C SER A 160 6.28 15.23 -7.71
N PHE A 161 7.54 15.00 -7.31
CA PHE A 161 8.48 16.09 -7.05
C PHE A 161 8.86 16.85 -8.32
N HIS A 162 9.08 16.15 -9.43
CA HIS A 162 9.33 16.79 -10.71
C HIS A 162 8.15 17.70 -11.12
N ALA A 163 6.92 17.25 -10.93
CA ALA A 163 5.73 18.06 -11.20
C ALA A 163 5.60 19.28 -10.29
N LEU A 164 5.89 19.13 -8.98
CA LEU A 164 5.90 20.23 -8.02
C LEU A 164 6.91 21.32 -8.38
N GLN A 165 8.03 20.95 -9.03
CA GLN A 165 9.06 21.91 -9.46
C GLN A 165 8.77 22.57 -10.81
N THR A 166 8.11 21.85 -11.73
CA THR A 166 7.97 22.30 -13.12
C THR A 166 6.60 22.85 -13.48
N GLN A 167 5.56 22.49 -12.73
CA GLN A 167 4.19 22.93 -12.99
C GLN A 167 3.80 24.05 -12.02
N LYS A 168 3.26 25.16 -12.55
CA LYS A 168 2.77 26.28 -11.73
C LYS A 168 1.60 25.90 -10.80
N SER A 169 0.81 24.90 -11.20
CA SER A 169 -0.34 24.40 -10.44
C SER A 169 -0.40 22.87 -10.59
N PRO A 170 0.34 22.10 -9.77
CA PRO A 170 0.32 20.65 -9.84
C PRO A 170 -1.07 20.10 -9.46
N PRO A 171 -1.47 18.93 -10.00
CA PRO A 171 -2.74 18.31 -9.65
C PRO A 171 -2.89 18.07 -8.14
N SER A 172 -4.13 18.13 -7.65
CA SER A 172 -4.47 17.79 -6.26
C SER A 172 -4.03 16.38 -5.86
N LEU A 173 -4.04 15.44 -6.81
CA LEU A 173 -3.54 14.07 -6.66
C LEU A 173 -2.06 14.01 -6.31
N THR A 174 -1.22 14.87 -6.90
CA THR A 174 0.21 14.95 -6.62
C THR A 174 0.45 15.36 -5.16
N VAL A 175 -0.24 16.41 -4.71
CA VAL A 175 -0.15 16.89 -3.33
C VAL A 175 -0.70 15.84 -2.36
N SER A 176 -1.79 15.16 -2.74
CA SER A 176 -2.38 14.11 -1.92
C SER A 176 -1.45 12.91 -1.79
N LEU A 177 -0.78 12.49 -2.88
CA LEU A 177 0.20 11.41 -2.83
C LEU A 177 1.36 11.74 -1.90
N VAL A 178 1.95 12.94 -2.02
CA VAL A 178 3.05 13.36 -1.14
C VAL A 178 2.60 13.36 0.32
N ARG A 179 1.43 13.93 0.61
CA ARG A 179 0.86 13.96 1.96
C ARG A 179 0.63 12.55 2.52
N THR A 180 0.02 11.68 1.73
CA THR A 180 -0.24 10.28 2.11
C THR A 180 1.06 9.55 2.40
N THR A 181 2.09 9.71 1.55
CA THR A 181 3.39 9.10 1.78
C THR A 181 4.07 9.64 3.04
N THR A 182 3.96 10.93 3.34
CA THR A 182 4.47 11.51 4.59
C THR A 182 3.81 10.86 5.81
N TRP A 183 2.48 10.74 5.83
CA TRP A 183 1.79 10.10 6.95
C TRP A 183 2.17 8.62 7.11
N ASN A 184 2.27 7.90 6.00
CA ASN A 184 2.67 6.49 6.02
C ASN A 184 4.11 6.31 6.52
N LEU A 185 5.03 7.19 6.12
CA LEU A 185 6.42 7.19 6.61
C LEU A 185 6.49 7.51 8.10
N LEU A 186 5.72 8.49 8.58
CA LEU A 186 5.66 8.83 10.01
C LEU A 186 5.12 7.66 10.82
N ALA A 187 4.08 6.98 10.34
CA ALA A 187 3.51 5.82 11.02
C ALA A 187 4.47 4.62 11.02
N ALA A 188 5.16 4.38 9.90
CA ALA A 188 6.19 3.35 9.81
C ALA A 188 7.39 3.64 10.73
N ALA A 189 7.84 4.90 10.80
CA ALA A 189 8.90 5.32 11.71
C ALA A 189 8.47 5.17 13.18
N GLY A 190 7.22 5.51 13.51
CA GLY A 190 6.64 5.31 14.83
C GLY A 190 6.57 3.84 15.23
N CYS A 191 6.21 2.96 14.29
CA CYS A 191 6.24 1.51 14.47
C CYS A 191 7.65 0.97 14.66
N ALA A 192 8.62 1.39 13.84
CA ALA A 192 10.01 0.97 13.95
C ALA A 192 10.65 1.43 15.27
N ALA A 193 10.29 2.63 15.73
CA ALA A 193 10.73 3.15 17.01
C ALA A 193 10.00 2.52 18.22
N GLN A 194 8.93 1.75 18.00
CA GLN A 194 8.10 1.14 19.05
C GLN A 194 7.71 2.16 20.12
N VAL A 195 7.32 3.37 19.70
CA VAL A 195 7.20 4.54 20.58
C VAL A 195 6.32 4.25 21.81
N PRO A 196 5.05 3.81 21.68
CA PRO A 196 4.21 3.51 22.83
C PRO A 196 4.68 2.28 23.63
N GLU A 197 5.23 1.26 22.99
CA GLU A 197 5.70 0.04 23.65
C GLU A 197 6.94 0.29 24.51
N ARG A 198 7.90 1.08 24.01
CA ARG A 198 9.13 1.45 24.75
C ARG A 198 8.85 2.33 25.96
N LEU A 199 7.74 3.07 25.95
CA LEU A 199 7.31 3.88 27.09
C LEU A 199 6.67 3.02 28.20
N GLY A 200 6.46 1.72 27.98
CA GLY A 200 5.93 0.78 28.98
C GLY A 200 4.45 0.98 29.32
N VAL A 201 3.75 1.87 28.60
CA VAL A 201 2.37 2.28 28.91
C VAL A 201 1.33 1.22 28.52
N VAL A 202 1.71 0.26 27.68
CA VAL A 202 0.77 -0.62 26.93
C VAL A 202 0.97 -2.12 27.15
N GLY A 203 1.80 -2.51 28.14
CA GLY A 203 2.05 -3.92 28.46
C GLY A 203 2.53 -4.72 27.24
N HIS A 204 1.97 -5.91 27.01
CA HIS A 204 2.31 -6.80 25.89
C HIS A 204 1.55 -6.50 24.59
N TRP A 205 1.04 -5.28 24.40
CA TRP A 205 0.34 -4.90 23.17
C TRP A 205 1.34 -4.35 22.15
N HIS A 206 0.96 -4.39 20.87
CA HIS A 206 1.73 -3.79 19.77
C HIS A 206 0.96 -2.62 19.11
N PRO A 207 0.55 -1.59 19.86
CA PRO A 207 -0.26 -0.48 19.35
C PRO A 207 0.41 0.33 18.24
N SER A 208 1.74 0.39 18.19
CA SER A 208 2.45 1.06 17.10
C SER A 208 2.28 0.33 15.77
N LEU A 209 2.23 -1.01 15.80
CA LEU A 209 1.93 -1.84 14.64
C LEU A 209 0.49 -1.64 14.19
N TYR A 210 -0.48 -1.69 15.12
CA TYR A 210 -1.89 -1.46 14.78
C TYR A 210 -2.10 -0.05 14.21
N ALA A 211 -1.47 0.95 14.82
CA ALA A 211 -1.54 2.34 14.35
C ALA A 211 -0.94 2.50 12.95
N MET A 212 0.19 1.84 12.65
CA MET A 212 0.78 1.85 11.31
C MET A 212 -0.19 1.27 10.27
N HIS A 213 -0.77 0.09 10.53
CA HIS A 213 -1.73 -0.52 9.62
C HIS A 213 -2.99 0.35 9.46
N LEU A 214 -3.52 0.90 10.56
CA LEU A 214 -4.68 1.78 10.52
C LEU A 214 -4.40 3.05 9.70
N VAL A 215 -3.22 3.67 9.87
CA VAL A 215 -2.82 4.83 9.07
C VAL A 215 -2.72 4.46 7.59
N LEU A 216 -2.14 3.31 7.24
CA LEU A 216 -2.06 2.85 5.85
C LEU A 216 -3.44 2.62 5.21
N VAL A 217 -4.37 1.99 5.93
CA VAL A 217 -5.76 1.80 5.47
C VAL A 217 -6.47 3.15 5.32
N TRP A 218 -6.39 4.00 6.34
CA TRP A 218 -7.00 5.34 6.32
C TRP A 218 -6.46 6.23 5.19
N SER A 219 -5.14 6.20 5.00
CA SER A 219 -4.43 6.85 3.91
C SER A 219 -4.92 6.37 2.54
N SER A 220 -5.14 5.06 2.38
CA SER A 220 -5.66 4.48 1.15
C SER A 220 -7.10 4.91 0.89
N ILE A 221 -7.96 4.89 1.91
CA ILE A 221 -9.34 5.36 1.84
C ILE A 221 -9.40 6.85 1.42
N SER A 222 -8.61 7.69 2.09
CA SER A 222 -8.55 9.13 1.83
C SER A 222 -8.02 9.44 0.43
N TYR A 223 -7.02 8.68 -0.01
CA TYR A 223 -6.46 8.84 -1.35
C TYR A 223 -7.41 8.30 -2.44
N ALA A 224 -8.14 7.21 -2.18
CA ALA A 224 -9.12 6.65 -3.11
C ALA A 224 -10.20 7.67 -3.51
N GLN A 225 -10.65 8.51 -2.57
CA GLN A 225 -11.58 9.61 -2.86
C GLN A 225 -10.99 10.60 -3.88
N ARG A 226 -9.70 10.92 -3.78
CA ARG A 226 -9.00 11.79 -4.75
C ARG A 226 -8.76 11.11 -6.09
N VAL A 227 -8.51 9.80 -6.08
CA VAL A 227 -8.37 8.99 -7.29
C VAL A 227 -9.70 8.91 -8.03
N TRP A 228 -10.82 8.83 -7.31
CA TRP A 228 -12.16 8.89 -7.88
C TRP A 228 -12.44 10.19 -8.62
N ASP A 229 -12.04 11.33 -8.05
CA ASP A 229 -12.20 12.66 -8.65
C ASP A 229 -11.52 12.78 -10.03
N MET A 230 -10.56 11.91 -10.36
CA MET A 230 -9.91 11.91 -11.67
C MET A 230 -10.85 11.48 -12.81
N VAL A 231 -11.88 10.69 -12.50
CA VAL A 231 -12.82 10.12 -13.48
C VAL A 231 -14.02 11.03 -13.70
N LEU A 232 -14.33 11.90 -12.74
CA LEU A 232 -15.26 13.02 -12.90
C LEU A 232 -14.76 14.01 -13.99
#